data_AF-A0A436DW63-F1
#
_entry.id   AF-A0A436DW63-F1
#
_cell.length_a   1.000
_cell.length_b   1.000
_cell.length_c   1.000
_cell.angle_alpha   90.00
_cell.angle_beta   90.00
_cell.angle_gamma   90.00
#
_symmetry.space_group_name_H-M   'P 1'
#
loop_
_entity.id
_entity.type
_entity.pdbx_description
1 polymer ?
#
loop_
_entity_poly.entity_id
_entity_poly.type
_entity_poly.pdbx_seq_one_letter_code
_entity_poly.pdbx_strand_id
1 'polypeptide(L)'
;MQRDHPGILHLHGKWDVPGSCILGIRDYTATLTSEVRSLIQRSLSSFGQLLFVGCGDTFSDPNFSALINWCRTNIGGAPPLHYAFVTEKDYGPRKKDQAWQGFVDPISYPNHADLPAKLLEIVADVQAAKRKPKRTSSSLIDEAQCLDAYRTF
;
A
#
# COMPACT_ATOMS: atom_id res chain seq x y z
N MET A 1 19.67 6.04 19.11
CA MET A 1 18.66 5.05 18.68
C MET A 1 17.34 5.79 18.47
N GLN A 2 17.02 6.17 17.24
CA GLN A 2 15.87 7.01 16.93
C GLN A 2 14.75 6.10 16.44
N ARG A 3 13.79 5.75 17.31
CA ARG A 3 12.94 4.55 17.13
C ARG A 3 11.47 4.83 16.81
N ASP A 4 11.03 6.07 16.76
CA ASP A 4 9.74 6.45 16.21
C ASP A 4 10.00 7.55 15.19
N HIS A 5 10.11 7.15 13.93
CA HIS A 5 10.24 8.10 12.83
C HIS A 5 8.84 8.50 12.37
N PRO A 6 8.57 9.81 12.18
CA PRO A 6 7.32 10.26 11.60
C PRO A 6 7.06 9.53 10.28
N GLY A 7 5.86 8.96 10.13
CA GLY A 7 5.45 8.24 8.92
C GLY A 7 5.76 6.74 8.89
N ILE A 8 6.31 6.15 9.96
CA ILE A 8 6.44 4.69 10.07
C ILE A 8 5.24 4.12 10.83
N LEU A 9 4.51 3.21 10.18
CA LEU A 9 3.41 2.46 10.79
C LEU A 9 3.80 1.01 11.04
N HIS A 10 3.74 0.58 12.30
CA HIS A 10 4.04 -0.80 12.72
C HIS A 10 2.76 -1.63 12.83
N LEU A 11 2.33 -2.24 11.73
CA LEU A 11 1.10 -3.04 11.70
C LEU A 11 1.14 -4.25 12.64
N HIS A 12 2.30 -4.88 12.86
CA HIS A 12 2.43 -6.08 13.72
C HIS A 12 3.12 -5.81 15.06
N GLY A 13 3.04 -4.56 15.54
CA GLY A 13 3.77 -4.15 16.73
C GLY A 13 5.25 -3.89 16.47
N LYS A 14 5.94 -3.52 17.53
CA LYS A 14 7.31 -3.03 17.48
C LYS A 14 8.23 -4.05 18.15
N TRP A 15 9.30 -4.45 17.47
CA TRP A 15 10.18 -5.53 17.93
C TRP A 15 10.83 -5.26 19.30
N ASP A 16 11.05 -4.00 19.66
CA ASP A 16 11.60 -3.57 20.95
C ASP A 16 10.53 -3.40 22.05
N VAL A 17 9.26 -3.63 21.70
CA VAL A 17 8.13 -3.76 22.63
C VAL A 17 7.48 -5.13 22.39
N PRO A 18 8.07 -6.23 22.90
CA PRO A 18 7.66 -7.59 22.54
C PRO A 18 6.18 -7.89 22.80
N GLY A 19 5.57 -7.29 23.82
CA GLY A 19 4.15 -7.44 24.12
C GLY A 19 3.20 -6.79 23.11
N SER A 20 3.72 -5.96 22.20
CA SER A 20 2.97 -5.42 21.06
C SER A 20 3.05 -6.29 19.82
N CYS A 21 4.01 -7.24 19.76
CA CYS A 21 4.27 -8.06 18.59
C CYS A 21 3.18 -9.11 18.41
N ILE A 22 2.60 -9.16 17.22
CA ILE A 22 1.55 -10.15 16.88
C ILE A 22 2.23 -11.33 16.19
N LEU A 23 2.43 -12.43 16.93
CA LEU A 23 3.20 -13.60 16.46
C LEU A 23 2.39 -14.90 16.50
N GLY A 24 1.36 -15.02 17.34
CA GLY A 24 0.54 -16.24 17.47
C GLY A 24 -0.91 -16.07 17.03
N ILE A 25 -1.56 -17.14 16.58
CA ILE A 25 -2.98 -17.16 16.12
C ILE A 25 -3.96 -16.49 17.11
N ARG A 26 -3.70 -16.58 18.41
CA ARG A 26 -4.51 -15.91 19.45
C ARG A 26 -4.39 -14.38 19.39
N ASP A 27 -3.20 -13.87 19.11
CA ASP A 27 -2.95 -12.44 18.91
C ASP A 27 -3.64 -11.95 17.63
N TYR A 28 -3.70 -12.78 16.58
CA TYR A 28 -4.46 -12.48 15.36
C TYR A 28 -5.96 -12.31 15.65
N THR A 29 -6.52 -13.13 16.54
CA THR A 29 -7.96 -13.03 16.88
C THR A 29 -8.27 -11.74 17.64
N ALA A 30 -7.37 -11.31 18.53
CA ALA A 30 -7.47 -10.01 19.22
C ALA A 30 -7.26 -8.81 18.27
N THR A 31 -6.60 -9.05 17.14
CA THR A 31 -6.32 -8.03 16.14
C THR A 31 -7.52 -7.77 15.22
N LEU A 32 -8.31 -8.82 14.93
CA LEU A 32 -9.53 -8.73 14.11
C LEU A 32 -10.64 -7.88 14.76
N THR A 33 -10.62 -7.70 16.07
CA THR A 33 -11.59 -6.88 16.81
C THR A 33 -11.17 -5.41 16.96
N SER A 34 -9.99 -5.02 16.44
CA SER A 34 -9.51 -3.64 16.52
C SER A 34 -10.07 -2.79 15.38
N GLU A 35 -11.07 -1.96 15.71
CA GLU A 35 -11.68 -1.00 14.78
C GLU A 35 -10.68 0.02 14.22
N VAL A 36 -9.73 0.49 15.05
CA VAL A 36 -8.73 1.48 14.63
C VAL A 36 -7.74 0.89 13.62
N ARG A 37 -7.32 -0.36 13.82
CA ARG A 37 -6.45 -1.05 12.87
C ARG A 37 -7.19 -1.29 11.56
N SER A 38 -8.43 -1.75 11.64
CA SER A 38 -9.30 -1.93 10.48
C SER A 38 -9.49 -0.62 9.71
N LEU A 39 -9.70 0.49 10.41
CA LEU A 39 -9.81 1.82 9.82
C LEU A 39 -8.52 2.23 9.10
N ILE A 40 -7.36 2.14 9.75
CA ILE A 40 -6.08 2.53 9.15
C ILE A 40 -5.74 1.66 7.93
N GLN A 41 -5.95 0.34 8.04
CA GLN A 41 -5.73 -0.57 6.91
C GLN A 41 -6.66 -0.25 5.74
N ARG A 42 -7.96 -0.08 6.02
CA ARG A 42 -8.93 0.33 4.99
C ARG A 42 -8.58 1.68 4.39
N SER A 43 -8.21 2.67 5.19
CA SER A 43 -7.81 4.00 4.71
C SER A 43 -6.56 3.97 3.86
N LEU A 44 -5.52 3.23 4.26
CA LEU A 44 -4.28 3.11 3.47
C LEU A 44 -4.52 2.42 2.13
N SER A 45 -5.36 1.39 2.10
CA SER A 45 -5.72 0.69 0.87
C SER A 45 -6.71 1.47 -0.01
N SER A 46 -7.59 2.29 0.59
CA SER A 46 -8.61 3.04 -0.16
C SER A 46 -8.09 4.35 -0.74
N PHE A 47 -7.10 4.98 -0.11
CA PHE A 47 -6.71 6.36 -0.45
C PHE A 47 -5.25 6.51 -0.90
N GLY A 48 -4.45 5.44 -0.90
CA GLY A 48 -3.03 5.47 -1.26
C GLY A 48 -2.64 4.48 -2.35
N GLN A 49 -1.74 4.89 -3.24
CA GLN A 49 -0.91 3.95 -4.00
C GLN A 49 0.20 3.45 -3.08
N LEU A 50 0.30 2.13 -2.94
CA LEU A 50 1.24 1.48 -2.03
C LEU A 50 2.32 0.78 -2.84
N LEU A 51 3.56 0.90 -2.38
CA LEU A 51 4.69 0.11 -2.88
C LEU A 51 5.08 -0.92 -1.81
N PHE A 52 4.87 -2.18 -2.11
CA PHE A 52 5.27 -3.31 -1.30
C PHE A 52 6.72 -3.69 -1.60
N VAL A 53 7.51 -3.91 -0.55
CA VAL A 53 8.94 -4.24 -0.66
C VAL A 53 9.24 -5.39 0.28
N GLY A 54 9.88 -6.45 -0.21
CA GLY A 54 10.14 -7.66 0.59
C GLY A 54 8.88 -8.49 0.87
N CYS A 55 7.78 -8.21 0.16
CA CYS A 55 6.52 -8.92 0.30
C CYS A 55 6.49 -10.09 -0.70
N GLY A 56 6.94 -11.25 -0.24
CA GLY A 56 6.84 -12.51 -1.01
C GLY A 56 5.41 -13.03 -0.99
N ASP A 57 5.14 -14.02 -0.15
CA ASP A 57 3.79 -14.61 0.02
C ASP A 57 2.86 -13.78 0.92
N THR A 58 3.17 -12.50 1.14
CA THR A 58 2.39 -11.59 2.00
C THR A 58 0.94 -11.45 1.55
N PHE A 59 0.66 -11.57 0.24
CA PHE A 59 -0.72 -11.52 -0.25
C PHE A 59 -1.50 -12.81 0.00
N SER A 60 -0.83 -13.88 0.41
CA SER A 60 -1.44 -15.11 0.93
C SER A 60 -1.63 -15.04 2.45
N ASP A 61 -1.17 -13.98 3.13
CA ASP A 61 -1.42 -13.76 4.56
C ASP A 61 -2.92 -13.51 4.80
N PRO A 62 -3.55 -14.18 5.77
CA PRO A 62 -4.98 -14.02 6.06
C PRO A 62 -5.42 -12.58 6.36
N ASN A 63 -4.58 -11.76 7.01
CA ASN A 63 -4.90 -10.36 7.31
C ASN A 63 -4.92 -9.51 6.04
N PHE A 64 -3.95 -9.74 5.14
CA PHE A 64 -3.91 -9.04 3.86
C PHE A 64 -5.01 -9.55 2.93
N SER A 65 -5.25 -10.86 2.88
CA SER A 65 -6.34 -11.44 2.09
C SER A 65 -7.70 -10.88 2.48
N ALA A 66 -7.98 -10.72 3.79
CA ALA A 66 -9.21 -10.11 4.28
C ALA A 66 -9.34 -8.64 3.83
N LEU A 67 -8.25 -7.88 3.91
CA LEU A 67 -8.21 -6.48 3.45
C LEU A 67 -8.41 -6.36 1.93
N ILE A 68 -7.73 -7.20 1.15
CA ILE A 68 -7.82 -7.25 -0.31
C ILE A 68 -9.25 -7.58 -0.72
N ASN A 69 -9.85 -8.61 -0.12
CA ASN A 69 -11.23 -8.98 -0.39
C ASN A 69 -12.20 -7.86 -0.02
N TRP A 70 -12.01 -7.22 1.13
CA TRP A 70 -12.82 -6.06 1.51
C TRP A 70 -12.70 -4.93 0.48
N CYS A 71 -11.48 -4.61 0.01
CA CYS A 71 -11.26 -3.58 -1.01
C CYS A 71 -11.96 -3.94 -2.33
N ARG A 72 -11.80 -5.18 -2.80
CA ARG A 72 -12.45 -5.69 -4.01
C ARG A 72 -13.98 -5.60 -3.93
N THR A 73 -14.56 -5.92 -2.78
CA THR A 73 -16.01 -5.92 -2.56
C THR A 73 -16.59 -4.51 -2.39
N ASN A 74 -15.91 -3.62 -1.66
CA ASN A 74 -16.51 -2.37 -1.19
C ASN A 74 -16.05 -1.14 -1.98
N ILE A 75 -14.90 -1.19 -2.66
CA ILE A 75 -14.33 -0.03 -3.37
C ILE A 75 -14.68 -0.06 -4.86
N GLY A 76 -15.12 -1.20 -5.41
CA GLY A 76 -15.81 -1.31 -6.71
C GLY A 76 -15.20 -0.52 -7.87
N GLY A 77 -14.27 -1.14 -8.61
CA GLY A 77 -13.77 -0.60 -9.89
C GLY A 77 -12.50 0.24 -9.75
N ALA A 78 -11.36 -0.42 -10.00
CA ALA A 78 -10.01 0.15 -10.03
C ALA A 78 -9.55 0.80 -8.72
N PRO A 79 -9.34 0.02 -7.63
CA PRO A 79 -8.43 0.47 -6.58
C PRO A 79 -7.10 0.91 -7.22
N PRO A 80 -6.44 1.95 -6.69
CA PRO A 80 -5.13 2.35 -7.20
C PRO A 80 -4.23 1.13 -7.31
N LEU A 81 -3.79 0.83 -8.54
CA LEU A 81 -2.93 -0.31 -8.81
C LEU A 81 -1.71 -0.20 -7.90
N HIS A 82 -1.64 -1.05 -6.88
CA HIS A 82 -0.51 -1.08 -5.99
C HIS A 82 0.67 -1.71 -6.72
N TYR A 83 1.88 -1.50 -6.24
CA TYR A 83 3.08 -2.06 -6.84
C TYR A 83 3.83 -2.91 -5.82
N ALA A 84 4.52 -3.94 -6.29
CA ALA A 84 5.41 -4.72 -5.45
C ALA A 84 6.73 -4.96 -6.13
N PHE A 85 7.82 -4.68 -5.43
CA PHE A 85 9.14 -5.03 -5.90
C PHE A 85 9.37 -6.53 -5.79
N VAL A 86 9.73 -7.15 -6.91
CA VAL A 86 10.05 -8.58 -7.02
C VAL A 86 11.38 -8.75 -7.74
N THR A 87 12.08 -9.84 -7.47
CA THR A 87 13.27 -10.16 -8.27
C THR A 87 12.87 -10.50 -9.70
N GLU A 88 13.78 -10.36 -10.66
CA GLU A 88 13.52 -10.78 -12.06
C GLU A 88 13.08 -12.24 -12.16
N LYS A 89 13.64 -13.12 -11.31
CA LYS A 89 13.25 -14.52 -11.22
C LYS A 89 11.78 -14.69 -10.82
N ASP A 90 11.29 -13.86 -9.92
CA ASP A 90 9.94 -13.95 -9.36
C ASP A 90 8.89 -13.19 -10.17
N TYR A 91 9.30 -12.31 -11.08
CA TYR A 91 8.39 -11.51 -11.90
C TYR A 91 7.38 -12.36 -12.68
N GLY A 92 7.86 -13.37 -13.40
CA GLY A 92 7.01 -14.24 -14.22
C GLY A 92 5.94 -14.98 -13.40
N PRO A 93 6.34 -15.70 -12.33
CA PRO A 93 5.40 -16.34 -11.42
C PRO A 93 4.39 -15.36 -10.79
N ARG A 94 4.86 -14.22 -10.25
CA ARG A 94 3.98 -13.27 -9.54
C ARG A 94 2.99 -12.56 -10.45
N LYS A 95 3.38 -12.26 -11.69
CA LYS A 95 2.45 -11.69 -12.69
C LYS A 95 1.27 -12.62 -13.03
N LYS A 96 1.48 -13.94 -12.92
CA LYS A 96 0.44 -14.96 -13.19
C LYS A 96 -0.36 -15.35 -11.95
N ASP A 97 0.02 -14.88 -10.77
CA ASP A 97 -0.60 -15.22 -9.51
C ASP A 97 -1.98 -14.54 -9.38
N GLN A 98 -3.03 -15.34 -9.18
CA GLN A 98 -4.41 -14.85 -9.02
C GLN A 98 -4.59 -14.00 -7.77
N ALA A 99 -3.79 -14.23 -6.72
CA ALA A 99 -3.81 -13.39 -5.53
C ALA A 99 -3.35 -11.95 -5.84
N TRP A 100 -2.47 -11.79 -6.83
CA TRP A 100 -1.88 -10.50 -7.23
C TRP A 100 -2.73 -9.78 -8.28
N GLN A 101 -3.32 -10.53 -9.21
CA GLN A 101 -4.07 -9.97 -10.33
C GLN A 101 -5.15 -8.98 -9.89
N GLY A 102 -5.14 -7.80 -10.53
CA GLY A 102 -6.10 -6.72 -10.28
C GLY A 102 -5.94 -6.02 -8.92
N PHE A 103 -4.89 -6.32 -8.17
CA PHE A 103 -4.58 -5.68 -6.89
C PHE A 103 -3.17 -5.08 -6.87
N VAL A 104 -2.16 -5.85 -7.29
CA VAL A 104 -0.75 -5.46 -7.24
C VAL A 104 -0.04 -5.83 -8.54
N ASP A 105 0.68 -4.86 -9.10
CA ASP A 105 1.56 -5.06 -10.24
C ASP A 105 3.02 -5.25 -9.81
N PRO A 106 3.68 -6.34 -10.24
CA PRO A 106 5.09 -6.56 -9.93
C PRO A 106 5.99 -5.61 -10.72
N ILE A 107 6.99 -5.04 -10.05
CA ILE A 107 8.11 -4.31 -10.64
C ILE A 107 9.37 -5.14 -10.42
N SER A 108 10.05 -5.54 -11.49
CA SER A 108 11.25 -6.37 -11.40
C SER A 108 12.51 -5.55 -11.09
N TYR A 109 13.40 -6.12 -10.30
CA TYR A 109 14.78 -5.66 -10.12
C TYR A 109 15.76 -6.85 -10.14
N PRO A 110 17.06 -6.65 -10.44
CA PRO A 110 17.96 -7.77 -10.75
C PRO A 110 18.15 -8.74 -9.57
N ASN A 111 18.58 -8.23 -8.41
CA ASN A 111 18.71 -9.02 -7.18
C ASN A 111 18.63 -8.13 -5.93
N HIS A 112 18.56 -8.74 -4.74
CA HIS A 112 18.38 -8.01 -3.48
C HIS A 112 19.48 -6.99 -3.15
N ALA A 113 20.69 -7.15 -3.69
CA ALA A 113 21.75 -6.16 -3.52
C ALA A 113 21.49 -4.86 -4.30
N ASP A 114 20.71 -4.94 -5.38
CA ASP A 114 20.34 -3.78 -6.22
C ASP A 114 19.09 -3.04 -5.73
N LEU A 115 18.33 -3.63 -4.80
CA LEU A 115 17.11 -3.05 -4.27
C LEU A 115 17.30 -1.63 -3.69
N PRO A 116 18.36 -1.33 -2.91
CA PRO A 116 18.58 0.03 -2.42
C PRO A 116 18.74 1.06 -3.54
N ALA A 117 19.50 0.72 -4.58
CA ALA A 117 19.71 1.60 -5.73
C ALA A 117 18.38 1.84 -6.48
N LYS A 118 17.60 0.78 -6.68
CA LYS A 118 16.29 0.88 -7.34
C LYS A 118 15.28 1.72 -6.55
N LEU A 119 15.29 1.62 -5.22
CA LEU A 119 14.44 2.46 -4.36
C LEU A 119 14.81 3.94 -4.48
N LEU A 120 16.11 4.26 -4.47
CA LEU A 120 16.59 5.64 -4.61
C LEU A 120 16.21 6.24 -5.96
N GLU A 121 16.28 5.46 -7.04
CA GLU A 121 15.83 5.86 -8.38
C GLU A 121 14.34 6.26 -8.38
N ILE A 122 13.45 5.41 -7.84
CA ILE A 122 12.01 5.72 -7.77
C ILE A 122 11.74 6.96 -6.92
N VAL A 123 12.41 7.09 -5.78
CA VAL A 123 12.21 8.26 -4.91
C VAL A 123 12.63 9.55 -5.64
N ALA A 124 13.73 9.51 -6.38
CA ALA A 124 14.18 10.64 -7.19
C ALA A 124 13.15 11.00 -8.28
N ASP A 125 12.61 9.99 -8.98
CA ASP A 125 11.59 10.18 -10.01
C ASP A 125 10.29 10.76 -9.44
N VAL A 126 9.82 10.26 -8.29
CA VAL A 126 8.64 10.77 -7.60
C VAL A 126 8.85 12.22 -7.17
N GLN A 127 10.03 12.56 -6.65
CA GLN A 127 10.35 13.94 -6.28
C GLN A 127 10.43 14.86 -7.50
N ALA A 128 10.96 14.39 -8.62
CA ALA A 128 11.01 15.12 -9.88
C ALA A 128 9.59 15.33 -10.47
N ALA A 129 8.72 14.33 -10.39
CA ALA A 129 7.32 14.41 -10.85
C ALA A 129 6.50 15.40 -10.02
N LYS A 130 6.63 15.37 -8.69
CA LYS A 130 5.97 16.33 -7.77
C LYS A 130 6.40 17.78 -8.00
N ARG A 131 7.63 18.00 -8.48
CA ARG A 131 8.18 19.33 -8.79
C ARG A 131 7.64 19.96 -10.07
N LYS A 132 6.87 19.25 -10.90
CA LYS A 132 6.21 19.82 -12.09
C LYS A 132 4.72 20.08 -11.85
N PRO A 133 4.30 21.25 -11.35
CA PRO A 133 2.94 21.70 -11.57
C PRO A 133 2.89 22.53 -12.86
N LYS A 134 2.41 21.96 -13.97
CA LYS A 134 1.79 22.78 -15.02
C LYS A 134 0.29 22.75 -14.76
N ARG A 135 -0.19 23.69 -13.93
CA ARG A 135 -1.62 23.97 -13.83
C ARG A 135 -2.09 24.54 -15.17
N THR A 136 -2.76 23.73 -15.98
CA THR A 136 -3.60 24.22 -17.07
C THR A 136 -4.89 24.77 -16.47
N SER A 137 -5.34 25.92 -16.97
CA SER A 137 -6.47 26.71 -16.47
C SER A 137 -7.83 25.99 -16.44
N SER A 138 -7.95 24.76 -16.96
CA SER A 138 -9.21 24.02 -16.96
C SER A 138 -9.52 23.27 -15.66
N SER A 139 -8.54 23.07 -14.75
CA SER A 139 -8.77 22.31 -13.51
C SER A 139 -9.49 23.10 -12.41
N LEU A 140 -9.52 24.44 -12.51
CA LEU A 140 -10.17 25.30 -11.51
C LEU A 140 -11.71 25.30 -11.65
N ILE A 141 -12.22 24.93 -12.83
CA ILE A 141 -13.66 24.89 -13.12
C ILE A 141 -14.30 23.62 -12.52
N ASP A 142 -13.53 22.54 -12.40
CA ASP A 142 -14.01 21.22 -11.98
C ASP A 142 -14.06 21.07 -10.43
N GLU A 143 -13.10 21.67 -9.71
CA GLU A 143 -13.08 21.68 -8.23
C GLU A 143 -14.26 22.45 -7.64
N ALA A 144 -14.66 23.55 -8.26
CA ALA A 144 -15.79 24.36 -7.80
C ALA A 144 -17.12 23.62 -7.95
N GLN A 145 -17.32 22.91 -9.07
CA GLN A 145 -18.52 22.09 -9.29
C GLN A 145 -18.61 20.90 -8.33
N CYS A 146 -17.48 20.24 -8.07
CA CYS A 146 -17.42 19.13 -7.12
C CYS A 146 -17.77 19.56 -5.68
N LEU A 147 -17.26 20.72 -5.26
CA LEU A 147 -17.57 21.29 -3.93
C LEU A 147 -19.02 21.74 -3.80
N ASP A 148 -19.62 22.27 -4.87
CA ASP A 148 -21.01 22.71 -4.86
C ASP A 148 -21.96 21.50 -4.81
N ALA A 149 -21.67 20.45 -5.58
CA ALA A 149 -22.41 19.18 -5.54
C ALA A 149 -22.38 18.53 -4.15
N TYR A 150 -21.25 18.61 -3.43
CA TYR A 150 -21.13 18.10 -2.07
C TYR A 150 -21.94 18.92 -1.05
N ARG A 151 -22.05 20.23 -1.23
CA ARG A 151 -22.83 21.11 -0.34
C ARG A 151 -24.35 20.93 -0.49
N THR A 152 -24.78 20.35 -1.60
CA THR A 152 -26.19 20.06 -1.89
C THR A 152 -26.66 18.66 -1.50
N PHE A 153 -25.78 17.84 -0.91
CA PHE A 153 -26.12 16.55 -0.30
C PHE A 153 -26.45 16.75 1.19
#